data_AF-A0A0B5DT84-F1
#
_entry.id   AF-A0A0B5DT84-F1
#
_cell.length_a   1.000
_cell.length_b   1.000
_cell.length_c   1.000
_cell.angle_alpha   90.00
_cell.angle_beta   90.00
_cell.angle_gamma   90.00
#
_symmetry.space_group_name_H-M   'P 1'
#
loop_
_entity.id
_entity.type
_entity.pdbx_description
1 polymer ?
#
loop_
_entity_poly.entity_id
_entity_poly.type
_entity_poly.pdbx_seq_one_letter_code
_entity_poly.pdbx_strand_id
1 'polypeptide(L)'
;MNESFAIEGLGWRENWRIENGNDSYVVPFPTLRPATLVFHGETEFSYGHYGIHLGQADWLTFMGPSTRTITGHFIDCREGSPTAGVRERHTWSPTSARALYIPPGVAHTFDGLEFVNSINSYELFLPDPKEWVHGSLDWQPDADIINLPLDVPDEDLPLYKPNTHLADELWYDMVAAQQRAMIPKVAYEYPVTRDVRLADGTVRRVELRRPLPKDGRKNWESFDGVFGVGWVRHPVIRSGAESGFSALLDRHPLYFIDHGEDRYTHDAYGIHLGQEDRLTFVGPRDQEVTLHLIDTRVDSPTYGADVSFTLFPDPERYLLIPPGVGHAFEHLENVYTINRPRTLLPEDGGEYLPGNDVIDWPVDQRPMPSLRANAVPASREYYEERVADQKKLRAIPPTHSTPSVMMITGENGQQIRIALRKKVPAAS
;
A
#
# COMPACT_ATOMS: atom_id res chain seq x y z
N MET A 1 -12.23 6.59 22.79
CA MET A 1 -13.57 5.98 22.77
C MET A 1 -13.63 5.09 21.55
N ASN A 2 -13.99 3.81 21.67
CA ASN A 2 -14.25 2.98 20.49
C ASN A 2 -15.43 3.60 19.73
N GLU A 3 -15.17 4.14 18.55
CA GLU A 3 -16.21 4.51 17.61
C GLU A 3 -16.93 3.22 17.20
N SER A 4 -18.11 2.98 17.78
CA SER A 4 -18.96 1.86 17.39
C SER A 4 -19.82 2.28 16.21
N PHE A 5 -19.82 1.47 15.16
CA PHE A 5 -20.71 1.60 14.02
C PHE A 5 -21.98 0.79 14.30
N ALA A 6 -23.13 1.32 13.87
CA ALA A 6 -24.41 0.65 13.94
C ALA A 6 -24.62 -0.32 12.78
N ILE A 7 -24.05 -0.06 11.59
CA ILE A 7 -24.14 -0.96 10.43
C ILE A 7 -23.39 -2.25 10.70
N GLU A 8 -24.06 -3.40 10.52
CA GLU A 8 -23.48 -4.71 10.85
C GLU A 8 -22.21 -4.98 10.03
N GLY A 9 -21.11 -5.29 10.73
CA GLY A 9 -19.84 -5.66 10.13
C GLY A 9 -18.92 -4.47 9.83
N LEU A 10 -19.46 -3.28 9.55
CA LEU A 10 -18.69 -2.05 9.34
C LEU A 10 -17.89 -1.72 10.62
N GLY A 11 -16.62 -1.36 10.45
CA GLY A 11 -15.90 -0.70 11.54
C GLY A 11 -14.39 -0.87 11.52
N TRP A 12 -13.77 -0.37 12.58
CA TRP A 12 -12.32 -0.36 12.72
C TRP A 12 -11.74 -1.75 13.04
N ARG A 13 -10.57 -2.01 12.48
CA ARG A 13 -9.72 -3.17 12.77
C ARG A 13 -8.33 -2.67 13.09
N GLU A 14 -7.75 -3.14 14.19
CA GLU A 14 -6.40 -2.74 14.57
C GLU A 14 -5.38 -3.28 13.58
N ASN A 15 -4.50 -2.40 13.11
CA ASN A 15 -3.31 -2.79 12.39
C ASN A 15 -2.28 -3.28 13.40
N TRP A 16 -1.73 -4.46 13.13
CA TRP A 16 -0.57 -4.90 13.89
C TRP A 16 0.63 -4.08 13.42
N ARG A 17 1.34 -3.43 14.36
CA ARG A 17 2.47 -2.55 14.05
C ARG A 17 3.60 -2.71 15.06
N ILE A 18 4.82 -2.45 14.63
CA ILE A 18 6.04 -2.52 15.45
C ILE A 18 6.65 -1.13 15.54
N GLU A 19 7.05 -0.71 16.74
CA GLU A 19 7.85 0.51 16.91
C GLU A 19 9.17 0.42 16.14
N ASN A 20 9.47 1.49 15.40
CA ASN A 20 10.65 1.63 14.57
C ASN A 20 11.57 2.78 15.02
N GLY A 21 11.35 3.30 16.24
CA GLY A 21 12.03 4.46 16.82
C GLY A 21 11.12 5.68 16.86
N ASN A 22 11.22 6.49 17.93
CA ASN A 22 10.35 7.65 18.18
C ASN A 22 8.85 7.32 18.01
N ASP A 23 8.15 8.05 17.15
CA ASP A 23 6.75 7.86 16.75
C ASP A 23 6.61 7.12 15.41
N SER A 24 7.66 6.46 14.92
CA SER A 24 7.66 5.66 13.69
C SER A 24 7.22 4.21 13.93
N TYR A 25 6.48 3.65 12.98
CA TYR A 25 5.96 2.29 13.03
C TYR A 25 6.11 1.53 11.70
N VAL A 26 6.48 0.25 11.77
CA VAL A 26 6.36 -0.70 10.66
C VAL A 26 5.01 -1.40 10.72
N VAL A 27 4.25 -1.37 9.62
CA VAL A 27 2.91 -1.96 9.51
C VAL A 27 2.88 -3.05 8.41
N PRO A 28 3.03 -4.34 8.76
CA PRO A 28 3.03 -5.43 7.80
C PRO A 28 1.63 -5.91 7.41
N PHE A 29 1.49 -6.23 6.11
CA PHE A 29 0.33 -6.88 5.52
C PHE A 29 0.73 -8.29 5.11
N PRO A 30 0.37 -9.32 5.89
CA PRO A 30 0.78 -10.70 5.64
C PRO A 30 -0.08 -11.31 4.54
N THR A 31 0.11 -10.83 3.32
CA THR A 31 -0.62 -11.22 2.13
C THR A 31 0.27 -11.03 0.91
N LEU A 32 0.09 -11.90 -0.09
CA LEU A 32 0.67 -11.72 -1.43
C LEU A 32 -0.35 -11.13 -2.41
N ARG A 33 -1.58 -10.91 -1.95
CA ARG A 33 -2.68 -10.38 -2.75
C ARG A 33 -2.34 -8.99 -3.29
N PRO A 34 -2.90 -8.60 -4.44
CA PRO A 34 -2.83 -7.22 -4.89
C PRO A 34 -3.45 -6.27 -3.85
N ALA A 35 -2.95 -5.04 -3.86
CA ALA A 35 -3.49 -3.93 -3.09
C ALA A 35 -3.46 -2.68 -3.97
N THR A 36 -4.13 -1.63 -3.56
CA THR A 36 -4.01 -0.33 -4.22
C THR A 36 -3.51 0.72 -3.24
N LEU A 37 -2.61 1.56 -3.74
CA LEU A 37 -2.27 2.81 -3.10
C LEU A 37 -3.11 3.90 -3.76
N VAL A 38 -4.16 4.33 -3.08
CA VAL A 38 -5.01 5.43 -3.53
C VAL A 38 -4.38 6.74 -3.07
N PHE A 39 -4.26 7.67 -4.00
CA PHE A 39 -3.74 9.00 -3.74
C PHE A 39 -4.79 10.04 -4.11
N HIS A 40 -4.85 11.08 -3.28
CA HIS A 40 -5.73 12.21 -3.45
C HIS A 40 -4.90 13.47 -3.63
N GLY A 41 -5.52 14.47 -4.27
CA GLY A 41 -4.86 15.75 -4.52
C GLY A 41 -4.72 16.62 -3.28
N GLU A 42 -4.20 17.81 -3.52
CA GLU A 42 -4.11 18.87 -2.50
C GLU A 42 -5.30 19.83 -2.60
N THR A 43 -5.99 19.80 -3.74
CA THR A 43 -7.20 20.60 -3.98
C THR A 43 -8.46 19.91 -3.47
N GLU A 44 -9.38 20.71 -2.92
CA GLU A 44 -10.69 20.26 -2.47
C GLU A 44 -11.44 19.49 -3.56
N PHE A 45 -11.94 18.30 -3.23
CA PHE A 45 -12.73 17.50 -4.15
C PHE A 45 -13.82 16.70 -3.42
N SER A 46 -14.85 16.31 -4.18
CA SER A 46 -15.87 15.38 -3.72
C SER A 46 -16.21 14.39 -4.82
N TYR A 47 -16.43 13.13 -4.47
CA TYR A 47 -16.86 12.10 -5.40
C TYR A 47 -18.29 12.34 -5.90
N GLY A 48 -19.14 13.01 -5.11
CA GLY A 48 -20.52 13.34 -5.49
C GLY A 48 -21.48 12.14 -5.60
N HIS A 49 -21.05 10.95 -5.18
CA HIS A 49 -21.85 9.73 -5.09
C HIS A 49 -21.26 8.78 -4.04
N TYR A 50 -22.07 7.85 -3.54
CA TYR A 50 -21.60 6.66 -2.85
C TYR A 50 -21.17 5.60 -3.87
N GLY A 51 -20.09 4.88 -3.57
CA GLY A 51 -19.75 3.62 -4.23
C GLY A 51 -20.28 2.44 -3.42
N ILE A 52 -20.82 1.44 -4.11
CA ILE A 52 -21.20 0.14 -3.53
C ILE A 52 -20.45 -0.94 -4.27
N HIS A 53 -19.69 -1.75 -3.54
CA HIS A 53 -19.06 -2.97 -4.04
C HIS A 53 -19.92 -4.18 -3.69
N LEU A 54 -20.25 -5.04 -4.66
CA LEU A 54 -21.01 -6.27 -4.36
C LEU A 54 -20.10 -7.47 -4.13
N GLY A 55 -18.90 -7.46 -4.71
CA GLY A 55 -17.93 -8.54 -4.68
C GLY A 55 -16.61 -8.15 -4.03
N GLN A 56 -16.55 -7.02 -3.33
CA GLN A 56 -15.35 -6.57 -2.63
C GLN A 56 -15.69 -6.05 -1.24
N ALA A 57 -14.90 -6.45 -0.26
CA ALA A 57 -14.82 -5.82 1.05
C ALA A 57 -13.52 -5.04 1.15
N ASP A 58 -13.61 -3.79 1.60
CA ASP A 58 -12.46 -2.89 1.67
C ASP A 58 -11.83 -2.89 3.07
N TRP A 59 -10.51 -2.81 3.09
CA TRP A 59 -9.70 -2.58 4.28
C TRP A 59 -8.82 -1.37 4.03
N LEU A 60 -9.28 -0.21 4.51
CA LEU A 60 -8.71 1.10 4.20
C LEU A 60 -7.86 1.60 5.37
N THR A 61 -6.55 1.73 5.17
CA THR A 61 -5.69 2.47 6.12
C THR A 61 -5.41 3.86 5.56
N PHE A 62 -5.88 4.89 6.26
CA PHE A 62 -5.70 6.29 5.86
C PHE A 62 -4.39 6.85 6.40
N MET A 63 -3.54 7.31 5.48
CA MET A 63 -2.18 7.81 5.71
C MET A 63 -2.11 9.28 5.38
N GLY A 64 -1.71 10.11 6.32
CA GLY A 64 -1.64 11.56 6.16
C GLY A 64 -1.50 12.23 7.51
N PRO A 65 -1.47 13.58 7.56
CA PRO A 65 -1.29 14.30 8.81
C PRO A 65 -2.41 13.99 9.81
N SER A 66 -2.05 13.71 11.05
CA SER A 66 -2.98 13.41 12.15
C SER A 66 -3.94 14.57 12.48
N THR A 67 -3.57 15.78 12.06
CA THR A 67 -4.37 17.00 12.19
C THR A 67 -5.51 17.10 11.16
N ARG A 68 -5.50 16.29 10.10
CA ARG A 68 -6.58 16.25 9.11
C ARG A 68 -7.81 15.54 9.68
N THR A 69 -8.98 15.88 9.14
CA THR A 69 -10.25 15.24 9.49
C THR A 69 -10.87 14.67 8.23
N ILE A 70 -11.09 13.37 8.24
CA ILE A 70 -11.83 12.63 7.21
C ILE A 70 -13.26 12.46 7.72
N THR A 71 -14.24 12.67 6.84
CA THR A 71 -15.64 12.32 7.12
C THR A 71 -16.05 11.16 6.24
N GLY A 72 -16.42 10.03 6.84
CA GLY A 72 -17.05 8.91 6.14
C GLY A 72 -18.56 8.98 6.24
N HIS A 73 -19.22 8.68 5.12
CA HIS A 73 -20.66 8.51 5.04
C HIS A 73 -20.96 7.10 4.58
N PHE A 74 -21.87 6.43 5.27
CA PHE A 74 -22.19 5.02 5.04
C PHE A 74 -23.69 4.79 4.96
N ILE A 75 -24.10 3.86 4.11
CA ILE A 75 -25.48 3.36 4.05
C ILE A 75 -25.44 1.84 3.90
N ASP A 76 -26.19 1.12 4.73
CA ASP A 76 -26.35 -0.32 4.55
C ASP A 76 -27.36 -0.62 3.43
N CYS A 77 -26.88 -0.96 2.25
CA CYS A 77 -27.70 -1.30 1.08
C CYS A 77 -27.87 -2.82 0.91
N ARG A 78 -27.66 -3.63 1.95
CA ARG A 78 -27.74 -5.08 1.85
C ARG A 78 -29.16 -5.58 2.08
N GLU A 79 -29.68 -6.32 1.11
CA GLU A 79 -30.95 -7.01 1.21
C GLU A 79 -30.92 -8.03 2.36
N GLY A 80 -31.93 -7.98 3.24
CA GLY A 80 -32.04 -8.88 4.38
C GLY A 80 -31.08 -8.60 5.55
N SER A 81 -30.26 -7.55 5.47
CA SER A 81 -29.45 -7.11 6.61
C SER A 81 -30.32 -6.64 7.79
N PRO A 82 -29.99 -6.99 9.04
CA PRO A 82 -30.63 -6.43 10.24
C PRO A 82 -30.54 -4.91 10.35
N THR A 83 -29.56 -4.31 9.65
CA THR A 83 -29.30 -2.86 9.66
C THR A 83 -29.57 -2.23 8.30
N ALA A 84 -30.31 -2.90 7.41
CA ALA A 84 -30.65 -2.37 6.09
C ALA A 84 -31.28 -0.97 6.17
N GLY A 85 -30.79 -0.05 5.34
CA GLY A 85 -31.22 1.35 5.29
C GLY A 85 -30.63 2.26 6.38
N VAL A 86 -29.88 1.72 7.34
CA VAL A 86 -29.18 2.54 8.34
C VAL A 86 -28.14 3.42 7.64
N ARG A 87 -28.18 4.72 7.97
CA ARG A 87 -27.20 5.72 7.53
C ARG A 87 -26.33 6.14 8.69
N GLU A 88 -25.04 6.24 8.45
CA GLU A 88 -24.09 6.69 9.46
C GLU A 88 -23.11 7.71 8.88
N ARG A 89 -22.68 8.62 9.75
CA ARG A 89 -21.65 9.62 9.46
C ARG A 89 -20.66 9.64 10.61
N HIS A 90 -19.39 9.42 10.29
CA HIS A 90 -18.31 9.40 11.27
C HIS A 90 -17.17 10.31 10.81
N THR A 91 -16.44 10.87 11.78
CA THR A 91 -15.28 11.72 11.53
C THR A 91 -14.08 11.19 12.27
N TRP A 92 -12.93 11.12 11.63
CA TRP A 92 -11.69 10.64 12.24
C TRP A 92 -10.45 11.31 11.64
N SER A 93 -9.32 11.18 12.32
CA SER A 93 -8.01 11.53 11.80
C SER A 93 -7.33 10.35 11.09
N PRO A 94 -6.51 10.58 10.05
CA PRO A 94 -5.61 9.56 9.51
C PRO A 94 -4.76 8.91 10.60
N THR A 95 -4.50 7.60 10.47
CA THR A 95 -3.64 6.87 11.39
C THR A 95 -3.22 5.52 10.81
N SER A 96 -1.97 5.13 11.07
CA SER A 96 -1.46 3.80 10.76
C SER A 96 -1.98 2.70 11.70
N ALA A 97 -2.57 3.08 12.84
CA ALA A 97 -2.96 2.14 13.90
C ALA A 97 -4.16 1.26 13.56
N ARG A 98 -5.01 1.67 12.62
CA ARG A 98 -6.26 0.97 12.30
C ARG A 98 -6.62 1.08 10.83
N ALA A 99 -7.30 0.05 10.34
CA ALA A 99 -7.92 0.02 9.03
C ALA A 99 -9.45 0.02 9.18
N LEU A 100 -10.14 0.77 8.34
CA LEU A 100 -11.60 0.73 8.24
C LEU A 100 -12.00 -0.46 7.38
N TYR A 101 -12.77 -1.39 7.95
CA TYR A 101 -13.36 -2.51 7.22
C TYR A 101 -14.76 -2.15 6.74
N ILE A 102 -14.99 -2.23 5.43
CA ILE A 102 -16.29 -1.96 4.80
C ILE A 102 -16.77 -3.24 4.12
N PRO A 103 -17.85 -3.89 4.61
CA PRO A 103 -18.39 -5.10 4.00
C PRO A 103 -18.95 -4.86 2.59
N PRO A 104 -19.04 -5.92 1.75
CA PRO A 104 -19.73 -5.82 0.46
C PRO A 104 -21.19 -5.41 0.66
N GLY A 105 -21.69 -4.52 -0.19
CA GLY A 105 -23.04 -3.98 -0.16
C GLY A 105 -23.26 -2.77 0.77
N VAL A 106 -22.24 -2.34 1.51
CA VAL A 106 -22.30 -1.07 2.26
C VAL A 106 -21.86 0.08 1.34
N ALA A 107 -22.79 0.98 1.04
CA ALA A 107 -22.50 2.18 0.26
C ALA A 107 -21.62 3.12 1.07
N HIS A 108 -20.57 3.67 0.46
CA HIS A 108 -19.68 4.57 1.16
C HIS A 108 -19.12 5.69 0.27
N THR A 109 -18.80 6.81 0.91
CA THR A 109 -18.04 7.92 0.33
C THR A 109 -17.32 8.68 1.44
N PHE A 110 -16.34 9.48 1.06
CA PHE A 110 -15.52 10.23 2.02
C PHE A 110 -15.31 11.67 1.57
N ASP A 111 -15.30 12.57 2.55
CA ASP A 111 -14.85 13.96 2.41
C ASP A 111 -13.57 14.18 3.23
N GLY A 112 -12.81 15.23 2.91
CA GLY A 112 -11.60 15.59 3.66
C GLY A 112 -10.41 14.68 3.37
N LEU A 113 -10.34 14.13 2.16
CA LEU A 113 -9.26 13.25 1.71
C LEU A 113 -8.08 14.01 1.11
N GLU A 114 -8.13 15.34 1.01
CA GLU A 114 -7.01 16.15 0.56
C GLU A 114 -5.80 15.91 1.47
N PHE A 115 -4.62 15.72 0.87
CA PHE A 115 -3.38 15.35 1.57
C PHE A 115 -3.42 13.99 2.31
N VAL A 116 -4.47 13.20 2.11
CA VAL A 116 -4.58 11.83 2.62
C VAL A 116 -4.31 10.88 1.45
N ASN A 117 -3.60 9.81 1.73
CA ASN A 117 -3.47 8.65 0.85
C ASN A 117 -4.08 7.46 1.59
N SER A 118 -4.42 6.38 0.88
CA SER A 118 -4.82 5.15 1.55
C SER A 118 -4.18 3.92 0.92
N ILE A 119 -3.81 2.97 1.79
CA ILE A 119 -3.58 1.60 1.36
C ILE A 119 -4.90 0.87 1.48
N ASN A 120 -5.40 0.42 0.33
CA ASN A 120 -6.60 -0.39 0.24
C ASN A 120 -6.16 -1.82 -0.03
N SER A 121 -6.18 -2.62 1.04
CA SER A 121 -6.25 -4.07 0.90
C SER A 121 -7.72 -4.47 0.81
N TYR A 122 -8.01 -5.63 0.23
CA TYR A 122 -9.40 -6.02 0.01
C TYR A 122 -9.57 -7.54 0.01
N GLU A 123 -10.80 -7.95 0.28
CA GLU A 123 -11.28 -9.32 0.12
C GLU A 123 -12.29 -9.37 -1.00
N LEU A 124 -12.06 -10.27 -1.96
CA LEU A 124 -12.98 -10.51 -3.07
C LEU A 124 -13.96 -11.62 -2.72
N PHE A 125 -15.22 -11.41 -3.11
CA PHE A 125 -16.33 -12.31 -2.96
C PHE A 125 -16.93 -12.61 -4.32
N LEU A 126 -17.07 -13.89 -4.62
CA LEU A 126 -17.69 -14.42 -5.83
C LEU A 126 -19.15 -14.80 -5.55
N PRO A 127 -20.00 -14.82 -6.59
CA PRO A 127 -21.36 -15.28 -6.43
C PRO A 127 -21.43 -16.78 -6.12
N ASP A 128 -22.61 -17.27 -5.77
CA ASP A 128 -22.85 -18.72 -5.65
C ASP A 128 -22.47 -19.39 -6.97
N PRO A 129 -21.54 -20.38 -6.99
CA PRO A 129 -21.14 -21.07 -8.20
C PRO A 129 -22.31 -21.66 -8.99
N LYS A 130 -23.39 -22.07 -8.30
CA LYS A 130 -24.60 -22.58 -8.95
C LYS A 130 -25.36 -21.47 -9.67
N GLU A 131 -25.46 -20.27 -9.10
CA GLU A 131 -26.12 -19.13 -9.76
C GLU A 131 -25.24 -18.60 -10.91
N TRP A 132 -23.92 -18.56 -10.71
CA TRP A 132 -23.00 -17.97 -11.67
C TRP A 132 -22.85 -18.80 -12.96
N VAL A 133 -22.72 -20.13 -12.86
CA VAL A 133 -22.54 -21.03 -14.03
C VAL A 133 -23.76 -21.03 -14.95
N HIS A 134 -24.96 -20.81 -14.41
CA HIS A 134 -26.18 -20.78 -15.21
C HIS A 134 -26.46 -19.39 -15.82
N GLY A 135 -25.57 -18.42 -15.63
CA GLY A 135 -25.71 -17.06 -16.16
C GLY A 135 -26.91 -16.31 -15.58
N SER A 136 -27.38 -16.69 -14.39
CA SER A 136 -28.54 -16.08 -13.75
C SER A 136 -28.23 -14.79 -12.99
N LEU A 137 -27.00 -14.29 -13.10
CA LEU A 137 -26.52 -13.11 -12.39
C LEU A 137 -26.00 -12.07 -13.38
N ASP A 138 -26.37 -10.82 -13.15
CA ASP A 138 -25.89 -9.66 -13.90
C ASP A 138 -24.54 -9.13 -13.37
N TRP A 139 -24.01 -9.72 -12.29
CA TRP A 139 -22.73 -9.32 -11.71
C TRP A 139 -21.56 -9.70 -12.62
N GLN A 140 -20.70 -8.72 -12.90
CA GLN A 140 -19.43 -8.91 -13.60
C GLN A 140 -18.30 -8.24 -12.82
N PRO A 141 -17.10 -8.84 -12.77
CA PRO A 141 -15.96 -8.26 -12.06
C PRO A 141 -15.60 -6.84 -12.52
N ASP A 142 -15.75 -6.56 -13.82
CA ASP A 142 -15.44 -5.25 -14.40
C ASP A 142 -16.50 -4.16 -14.07
N ALA A 143 -17.62 -4.55 -13.47
CA ALA A 143 -18.76 -3.69 -13.12
C ALA A 143 -19.23 -3.92 -11.67
N ASP A 144 -18.29 -4.19 -10.76
CA ASP A 144 -18.59 -4.45 -9.34
C ASP A 144 -19.07 -3.20 -8.57
N ILE A 145 -18.76 -2.00 -9.08
CA ILE A 145 -19.10 -0.73 -8.44
C ILE A 145 -20.45 -0.23 -8.95
N ILE A 146 -21.37 0.01 -8.02
CA ILE A 146 -22.63 0.70 -8.25
C ILE A 146 -22.54 2.10 -7.63
N ASN A 147 -22.86 3.13 -8.43
CA ASN A 147 -22.89 4.51 -7.96
C ASN A 147 -24.30 4.92 -7.51
N LEU A 148 -24.42 5.38 -6.28
CA LEU A 148 -25.67 5.84 -5.67
C LEU A 148 -25.59 7.36 -5.38
N PRO A 149 -26.59 8.17 -5.76
CA PRO A 149 -26.59 9.61 -5.47
C PRO A 149 -26.53 9.90 -3.96
N LEU A 150 -25.86 11.00 -3.59
CA LEU A 150 -25.72 11.40 -2.18
C LEU A 150 -27.06 11.78 -1.53
N ASP A 151 -27.99 12.28 -2.33
CA ASP A 151 -29.30 12.77 -1.93
C ASP A 151 -30.43 11.74 -2.13
N VAL A 152 -30.11 10.47 -2.38
CA VAL A 152 -31.13 9.42 -2.52
C VAL A 152 -32.03 9.37 -1.27
N PRO A 153 -33.36 9.47 -1.40
CA PRO A 153 -34.28 9.37 -0.27
C PRO A 153 -34.44 7.91 0.17
N ASP A 154 -34.83 7.70 1.43
CA ASP A 154 -34.91 6.34 2.01
C ASP A 154 -35.94 5.44 1.29
N GLU A 155 -37.00 6.03 0.73
CA GLU A 155 -38.02 5.31 -0.04
C GLU A 155 -37.52 4.80 -1.40
N ASP A 156 -36.48 5.42 -1.95
CA ASP A 156 -35.85 5.04 -3.22
C ASP A 156 -34.51 4.32 -3.02
N LEU A 157 -34.14 3.99 -1.77
CA LEU A 157 -32.86 3.35 -1.46
C LEU A 157 -32.85 1.91 -2.02
N PRO A 158 -31.98 1.60 -2.99
CA PRO A 158 -31.91 0.25 -3.53
C PRO A 158 -31.22 -0.69 -2.55
N LEU A 159 -31.78 -1.89 -2.40
CA LEU A 159 -31.17 -2.99 -1.65
C LEU A 159 -30.64 -4.05 -2.63
N TYR A 160 -29.45 -4.57 -2.33
CA TYR A 160 -28.72 -5.52 -3.16
C TYR A 160 -28.37 -6.77 -2.38
N LYS A 161 -28.29 -7.92 -3.05
CA LYS A 161 -27.72 -9.16 -2.53
C LYS A 161 -26.22 -9.19 -2.88
N PRO A 162 -25.30 -8.95 -1.92
CA PRO A 162 -23.87 -9.00 -2.20
C PRO A 162 -23.41 -10.45 -2.40
N ASN A 163 -22.25 -10.61 -3.02
CA ASN A 163 -21.57 -11.89 -3.13
C ASN A 163 -21.10 -12.35 -1.74
N THR A 164 -21.18 -13.66 -1.49
CA THR A 164 -20.92 -14.23 -0.17
C THR A 164 -19.80 -15.28 -0.16
N HIS A 165 -19.32 -15.75 -1.32
CA HIS A 165 -18.28 -16.75 -1.38
C HIS A 165 -16.90 -16.11 -1.49
N LEU A 166 -16.07 -16.22 -0.45
CA LEU A 166 -14.69 -15.73 -0.49
C LEU A 166 -13.92 -16.31 -1.70
N ALA A 167 -13.25 -15.43 -2.42
CA ALA A 167 -12.42 -15.81 -3.56
C ALA A 167 -11.13 -16.51 -3.10
N ASP A 168 -10.71 -17.51 -3.87
CA ASP A 168 -9.42 -18.19 -3.69
C ASP A 168 -8.25 -17.33 -4.21
N GLU A 169 -7.02 -17.62 -3.77
CA GLU A 169 -5.80 -16.95 -4.23
C GLU A 169 -5.66 -16.97 -5.77
N LEU A 170 -6.11 -18.04 -6.44
CA LEU A 170 -6.14 -18.10 -7.90
C LEU A 170 -6.94 -16.95 -8.54
N TRP A 171 -8.01 -16.48 -7.90
CA TRP A 171 -8.79 -15.37 -8.42
C TRP A 171 -8.03 -14.04 -8.33
N TYR A 172 -7.34 -13.80 -7.22
CA TYR A 172 -6.48 -12.62 -7.08
C TYR A 172 -5.34 -12.62 -8.11
N ASP A 173 -4.80 -13.81 -8.40
CA ASP A 173 -3.79 -14.01 -9.44
C ASP A 173 -4.30 -13.57 -10.83
N MET A 174 -5.55 -13.94 -11.15
CA MET A 174 -6.21 -13.55 -12.40
C MET A 174 -6.47 -12.04 -12.46
N VAL A 175 -6.99 -11.44 -11.38
CA VAL A 175 -7.24 -10.00 -11.29
C VAL A 175 -5.94 -9.22 -11.47
N ALA A 176 -4.86 -9.62 -10.79
CA ALA A 176 -3.56 -8.96 -10.93
C ALA A 176 -2.98 -9.07 -12.34
N ALA A 177 -3.16 -10.22 -13.00
CA ALA A 177 -2.74 -10.41 -14.40
C ALA A 177 -3.55 -9.52 -15.36
N GLN A 178 -4.88 -9.44 -15.17
CA GLN A 178 -5.77 -8.59 -15.96
C GLN A 178 -5.41 -7.11 -15.77
N GLN A 179 -5.26 -6.64 -14.52
CA GLN A 179 -4.87 -5.26 -14.22
C GLN A 179 -3.52 -4.90 -14.85
N ARG A 180 -2.52 -5.78 -14.75
CA ARG A 180 -1.20 -5.57 -15.39
C ARG A 180 -1.28 -5.43 -16.91
N ALA A 181 -2.20 -6.17 -17.54
CA ALA A 181 -2.39 -6.14 -18.99
C ALA A 181 -3.24 -4.95 -19.47
N MET A 182 -4.14 -4.43 -18.62
CA MET A 182 -5.16 -3.45 -19.00
C MET A 182 -4.84 -2.02 -18.57
N ILE A 183 -4.29 -1.80 -17.37
CA ILE A 183 -3.99 -0.46 -16.85
C ILE A 183 -3.14 0.37 -17.82
N PRO A 184 -2.05 -0.16 -18.43
CA PRO A 184 -1.24 0.60 -19.38
C PRO A 184 -1.98 1.03 -20.65
N LYS A 185 -3.15 0.42 -20.94
CA LYS A 185 -3.98 0.70 -22.11
C LYS A 185 -5.14 1.66 -21.81
N VAL A 186 -5.33 2.06 -20.56
CA VAL A 186 -6.40 2.97 -20.16
C VAL A 186 -6.12 4.36 -20.74
N ALA A 187 -7.04 4.84 -21.58
CA ALA A 187 -6.92 6.13 -22.27
C ALA A 187 -7.87 7.21 -21.73
N TYR A 188 -8.71 6.86 -20.76
CA TYR A 188 -9.75 7.72 -20.20
C TYR A 188 -9.74 7.63 -18.67
N GLU A 189 -10.11 8.72 -18.00
CA GLU A 189 -10.41 8.71 -16.56
C GLU A 189 -11.52 7.71 -16.25
N TYR A 190 -11.57 7.29 -14.99
CA TYR A 190 -12.67 6.45 -14.51
C TYR A 190 -14.02 7.12 -14.84
N PRO A 191 -14.98 6.38 -15.43
CA PRO A 191 -16.21 6.99 -15.94
C PRO A 191 -17.09 7.53 -14.82
N VAL A 192 -17.71 8.67 -15.08
CA VAL A 192 -18.79 9.19 -14.23
C VAL A 192 -20.11 8.94 -14.93
N THR A 193 -21.04 8.27 -14.24
CA THR A 193 -22.41 8.07 -14.71
C THR A 193 -23.30 9.19 -14.21
N ARG A 194 -24.12 9.76 -15.10
CA ARG A 194 -25.13 10.77 -14.76
C ARG A 194 -26.45 10.47 -15.43
N ASP A 195 -27.54 10.69 -14.70
CA ASP A 195 -28.88 10.64 -15.27
C ASP A 195 -29.20 12.00 -15.90
N VAL A 196 -29.44 12.01 -17.22
CA VAL A 196 -29.72 13.21 -18.01
C VAL A 196 -31.15 13.14 -18.52
N ARG A 197 -31.93 14.16 -18.20
CA ARG A 197 -33.26 14.34 -18.78
C ARG A 197 -33.14 14.88 -20.20
N LEU A 198 -33.59 14.10 -21.17
CA LEU A 198 -33.63 14.48 -22.57
C LEU A 198 -34.79 15.44 -22.86
N ALA A 199 -34.77 16.08 -24.02
CA ALA A 199 -35.78 17.06 -24.43
C ALA A 199 -37.20 16.46 -24.54
N ASP A 200 -37.32 15.15 -24.73
CA ASP A 200 -38.59 14.42 -24.75
C ASP A 200 -39.11 14.04 -23.34
N GLY A 201 -38.41 14.45 -22.29
CA GLY A 201 -38.74 14.16 -20.89
C GLY A 201 -38.23 12.81 -20.39
N THR A 202 -37.66 11.97 -21.26
CA THR A 202 -37.08 10.68 -20.85
C THR A 202 -35.78 10.90 -20.09
N VAL A 203 -35.53 10.08 -19.07
CA VAL A 203 -34.25 10.08 -18.34
C VAL A 203 -33.39 8.98 -18.90
N ARG A 204 -32.16 9.32 -19.32
CA ARG A 204 -31.16 8.35 -19.73
C ARG A 204 -29.89 8.51 -18.92
N ARG A 205 -29.35 7.38 -18.48
CA ARG A 205 -28.01 7.31 -17.90
C ARG A 205 -26.97 7.47 -18.99
N VAL A 206 -26.13 8.48 -18.89
CA VAL A 206 -25.00 8.71 -19.78
C VAL A 206 -23.70 8.46 -19.02
N GLU A 207 -22.73 7.87 -19.71
CA GLU A 207 -21.38 7.66 -19.22
C GLU A 207 -20.47 8.77 -19.76
N LEU A 208 -19.90 9.57 -18.87
CA LEU A 208 -18.96 10.63 -19.22
C LEU A 208 -17.53 10.14 -18.97
N ARG A 209 -16.70 10.21 -20.01
CA ARG A 209 -15.28 9.82 -19.96
C ARG A 209 -14.42 10.99 -20.41
N ARG A 210 -13.43 11.37 -19.59
CA ARG A 210 -12.43 12.37 -19.97
C ARG A 210 -11.18 11.67 -20.50
N PRO A 211 -10.67 12.02 -21.69
CA PRO A 211 -9.39 11.48 -22.15
C PRO A 211 -8.27 11.82 -21.18
N LEU A 212 -7.44 10.84 -20.85
CA LEU A 212 -6.24 11.09 -20.07
C LEU A 212 -5.20 11.81 -20.94
N PRO A 213 -4.45 12.77 -20.37
CA PRO A 213 -3.28 13.31 -21.07
C PRO A 213 -2.32 12.15 -21.38
N LYS A 214 -1.63 12.24 -22.53
CA LYS A 214 -0.56 11.28 -22.86
C LYS A 214 0.50 11.33 -21.76
N ASP A 215 0.66 10.24 -21.05
CA ASP A 215 1.72 10.11 -20.05
C ASP A 215 3.05 9.81 -20.75
N GLY A 216 3.88 10.85 -20.86
CA GLY A 216 5.21 10.77 -21.48
C GLY A 216 6.32 10.30 -20.53
N ARG A 217 6.00 10.01 -19.27
CA ARG A 217 7.01 9.56 -18.29
C ARG A 217 7.56 8.19 -18.67
N LYS A 218 8.85 7.98 -18.38
CA LYS A 218 9.54 6.72 -18.67
C LYS A 218 9.13 5.68 -17.63
N ASN A 219 9.19 4.40 -18.03
CA ASN A 219 9.01 3.30 -17.08
C ASN A 219 10.21 3.18 -16.12
N TRP A 220 11.39 3.65 -16.53
CA TRP A 220 12.63 3.63 -15.76
C TRP A 220 13.38 4.95 -15.92
N GLU A 221 13.81 5.52 -14.80
CA GLU A 221 14.67 6.70 -14.73
C GLU A 221 15.83 6.42 -13.76
N SER A 222 17.00 6.14 -14.31
CA SER A 222 18.20 5.83 -13.52
C SER A 222 18.71 7.04 -12.75
N PHE A 223 19.31 6.80 -11.59
CA PHE A 223 20.10 7.78 -10.88
C PHE A 223 21.53 7.78 -11.42
N ASP A 224 22.09 8.97 -11.60
CA ASP A 224 23.49 9.11 -12.01
C ASP A 224 24.42 8.81 -10.83
N GLY A 225 25.39 7.93 -10.99
CA GLY A 225 26.44 7.69 -9.99
C GLY A 225 26.34 6.39 -9.20
N VAL A 226 25.17 5.73 -9.15
CA VAL A 226 25.05 4.37 -8.59
C VAL A 226 24.29 3.46 -9.54
N PHE A 227 24.97 2.42 -10.02
CA PHE A 227 24.42 1.51 -11.02
C PHE A 227 23.20 0.75 -10.51
N GLY A 228 22.12 0.77 -11.30
CA GLY A 228 20.90 0.02 -11.02
C GLY A 228 19.95 0.67 -10.02
N VAL A 229 20.27 1.84 -9.48
CA VAL A 229 19.32 2.64 -8.67
C VAL A 229 18.51 3.54 -9.59
N GLY A 230 17.21 3.68 -9.32
CA GLY A 230 16.36 4.56 -10.12
C GLY A 230 14.87 4.47 -9.80
N TRP A 231 14.10 5.35 -10.43
CA TRP A 231 12.64 5.34 -10.35
C TRP A 231 12.05 4.35 -11.33
N VAL A 232 11.12 3.53 -10.85
CA VAL A 232 10.28 2.66 -11.66
C VAL A 232 8.83 3.12 -11.56
N ARG A 233 8.16 3.26 -12.70
CA ARG A 233 6.75 3.69 -12.75
C ARG A 233 5.81 2.58 -12.27
N HIS A 234 4.80 2.94 -11.47
CA HIS A 234 3.68 2.06 -11.14
C HIS A 234 2.66 1.98 -12.28
N PRO A 235 1.88 0.90 -12.38
CA PRO A 235 0.63 0.92 -13.12
C PRO A 235 -0.37 1.84 -12.41
N VAL A 236 -0.68 3.00 -13.01
CA VAL A 236 -1.55 4.02 -12.42
C VAL A 236 -2.86 4.16 -13.19
N ILE A 237 -3.98 4.24 -12.46
CA ILE A 237 -5.27 4.70 -13.00
C ILE A 237 -5.59 6.06 -12.36
N ARG A 238 -5.98 7.04 -13.19
CA ARG A 238 -6.38 8.37 -12.72
C ARG A 238 -7.90 8.48 -12.64
N SER A 239 -8.37 9.07 -11.54
CA SER A 239 -9.76 9.46 -11.32
C SER A 239 -9.96 10.98 -11.34
N GLY A 240 -8.88 11.74 -11.47
CA GLY A 240 -8.88 13.19 -11.66
C GLY A 240 -7.48 13.72 -11.99
N ALA A 241 -7.31 15.05 -11.93
CA ALA A 241 -6.03 15.69 -12.22
C ALA A 241 -4.93 15.29 -11.22
N GLU A 242 -5.29 15.21 -9.94
CA GLU A 242 -4.38 14.95 -8.82
C GLU A 242 -4.73 13.67 -8.04
N SER A 243 -5.75 12.93 -8.48
CA SER A 243 -6.26 11.74 -7.80
C SER A 243 -6.26 10.51 -8.69
N GLY A 244 -6.09 9.36 -8.05
CA GLY A 244 -6.00 8.08 -8.73
C GLY A 244 -5.52 6.99 -7.78
N PHE A 245 -5.06 5.89 -8.35
CA PHE A 245 -4.41 4.85 -7.59
C PHE A 245 -3.28 4.19 -8.37
N SER A 246 -2.28 3.76 -7.62
CA SER A 246 -1.22 2.87 -8.08
C SER A 246 -1.58 1.43 -7.71
N ALA A 247 -1.58 0.56 -8.71
CA ALA A 247 -1.88 -0.85 -8.51
C ALA A 247 -0.63 -1.61 -8.06
N LEU A 248 -0.65 -2.13 -6.82
CA LEU A 248 0.45 -2.88 -6.22
C LEU A 248 0.26 -4.38 -6.52
N LEU A 249 0.65 -4.79 -7.74
CA LEU A 249 0.29 -6.07 -8.36
C LEU A 249 1.31 -7.21 -8.18
N ASP A 250 2.47 -6.93 -7.57
CA ASP A 250 3.51 -7.94 -7.40
C ASP A 250 3.11 -8.96 -6.34
N ARG A 251 3.85 -10.06 -6.19
CA ARG A 251 3.61 -11.10 -5.16
C ARG A 251 4.69 -11.15 -4.12
N HIS A 252 5.06 -9.98 -3.65
CA HIS A 252 6.03 -9.80 -2.58
C HIS A 252 5.33 -9.44 -1.27
N PRO A 253 5.96 -9.55 -0.10
CA PRO A 253 5.39 -9.01 1.12
C PRO A 253 5.05 -7.53 0.93
N LEU A 254 3.92 -7.09 1.47
CA LEU A 254 3.54 -5.67 1.52
C LEU A 254 3.67 -5.20 2.96
N TYR A 255 4.32 -4.07 3.15
CA TYR A 255 4.26 -3.33 4.40
C TYR A 255 4.42 -1.85 4.10
N PHE A 256 4.04 -1.01 5.04
CA PHE A 256 4.45 0.38 5.00
C PHE A 256 5.16 0.77 6.29
N ILE A 257 5.97 1.81 6.20
CA ILE A 257 6.58 2.47 7.34
C ILE A 257 5.87 3.81 7.49
N ASP A 258 5.28 4.01 8.67
CA ASP A 258 4.86 5.31 9.16
C ASP A 258 6.09 5.97 9.79
N HIS A 259 6.60 7.03 9.18
CA HIS A 259 7.79 7.71 9.71
C HIS A 259 7.44 8.71 10.83
N GLY A 260 6.17 8.85 11.20
CA GLY A 260 5.76 9.79 12.24
C GLY A 260 5.78 11.25 11.75
N GLU A 261 5.50 12.16 12.67
CA GLU A 261 5.48 13.61 12.42
C GLU A 261 6.67 14.32 13.07
N ASP A 262 7.34 13.66 14.02
CA ASP A 262 8.54 14.17 14.67
C ASP A 262 9.78 13.98 13.78
N ARG A 263 10.66 14.98 13.79
CA ARG A 263 11.93 14.90 13.09
C ARG A 263 12.84 13.84 13.69
N TYR A 264 13.37 12.98 12.83
CA TYR A 264 14.42 12.06 13.21
C TYR A 264 15.34 11.74 12.04
N THR A 265 16.58 11.38 12.37
CA THR A 265 17.63 11.08 11.40
C THR A 265 18.20 9.70 11.70
N HIS A 266 18.52 8.95 10.66
CA HIS A 266 19.28 7.71 10.79
C HIS A 266 20.78 8.03 10.81
N ASP A 267 21.53 7.39 11.71
CA ASP A 267 23.00 7.52 11.83
C ASP A 267 23.77 6.42 11.08
N ALA A 268 23.05 5.55 10.39
CA ALA A 268 23.60 4.44 9.62
C ALA A 268 22.88 4.24 8.28
N TYR A 269 23.63 3.76 7.30
CA TYR A 269 23.10 3.15 6.09
C TYR A 269 22.52 1.77 6.42
N GLY A 270 21.31 1.50 5.93
CA GLY A 270 20.80 0.14 5.82
C GLY A 270 21.32 -0.52 4.55
N ILE A 271 22.06 -1.62 4.67
CA ILE A 271 22.52 -2.41 3.53
C ILE A 271 21.86 -3.78 3.54
N HIS A 272 20.98 -4.03 2.58
CA HIS A 272 20.37 -5.35 2.41
C HIS A 272 21.14 -6.18 1.38
N LEU A 273 21.58 -7.38 1.74
CA LEU A 273 22.25 -8.27 0.77
C LEU A 273 21.30 -9.19 0.00
N GLY A 274 20.12 -9.45 0.55
CA GLY A 274 19.11 -10.32 -0.07
C GLY A 274 17.80 -9.62 -0.37
N GLN A 275 17.75 -8.29 -0.33
CA GLN A 275 16.55 -7.52 -0.61
C GLN A 275 16.83 -6.45 -1.66
N GLU A 276 16.03 -6.44 -2.71
CA GLU A 276 15.85 -5.28 -3.58
C GLU A 276 14.70 -4.46 -2.99
N ASP A 277 15.02 -3.24 -2.55
CA ASP A 277 14.02 -2.34 -1.98
C ASP A 277 13.20 -1.68 -3.09
N ARG A 278 11.90 -1.60 -2.86
CA ARG A 278 10.93 -0.98 -3.78
C ARG A 278 10.07 -0.02 -2.99
N LEU A 279 10.56 1.20 -2.85
CA LEU A 279 10.06 2.18 -1.89
C LEU A 279 9.19 3.22 -2.61
N THR A 280 7.89 3.23 -2.34
CA THR A 280 6.98 4.28 -2.80
C THR A 280 6.80 5.29 -1.67
N PHE A 281 7.15 6.55 -1.92
CA PHE A 281 7.06 7.62 -0.93
C PHE A 281 5.74 8.35 -1.10
N VAL A 282 4.96 8.46 -0.03
CA VAL A 282 3.68 9.21 -0.02
C VAL A 282 3.62 10.17 1.15
N GLY A 283 3.09 11.36 0.91
CA GLY A 283 3.11 12.48 1.85
C GLY A 283 2.89 13.80 1.09
N PRO A 284 3.18 14.95 1.71
CA PRO A 284 3.15 16.26 1.03
C PRO A 284 4.05 16.26 -0.22
N ARG A 285 3.57 16.82 -1.33
CA ARG A 285 4.29 16.73 -2.63
C ARG A 285 5.51 17.63 -2.71
N ASP A 286 5.59 18.62 -1.84
CA ASP A 286 6.68 19.57 -1.70
C ASP A 286 7.69 19.18 -0.60
N GLN A 287 7.44 18.08 0.13
CA GLN A 287 8.39 17.56 1.13
C GLN A 287 9.67 17.11 0.44
N GLU A 288 10.79 17.75 0.79
CA GLU A 288 12.12 17.32 0.38
C GLU A 288 12.59 16.19 1.29
N VAL A 289 12.93 15.05 0.69
CA VAL A 289 13.60 13.92 1.35
C VAL A 289 15.01 13.84 0.79
N THR A 290 16.01 13.70 1.66
CA THR A 290 17.39 13.47 1.21
C THR A 290 17.70 11.99 1.26
N LEU A 291 18.15 11.45 0.14
CA LEU A 291 18.62 10.08 0.00
C LEU A 291 20.15 10.08 -0.12
N HIS A 292 20.80 9.36 0.78
CA HIS A 292 22.23 9.05 0.69
C HIS A 292 22.39 7.62 0.19
N LEU A 293 23.31 7.40 -0.75
CA LEU A 293 23.60 6.08 -1.32
C LEU A 293 25.09 5.80 -1.29
N ILE A 294 25.43 4.59 -0.85
CA ILE A 294 26.77 4.03 -0.99
C ILE A 294 26.73 2.71 -1.77
N ASP A 295 27.65 2.52 -2.71
CA ASP A 295 27.73 1.26 -3.45
C ASP A 295 28.79 0.32 -2.86
N THR A 296 28.33 -0.70 -2.14
CA THR A 296 29.21 -1.66 -1.44
C THR A 296 29.49 -2.92 -2.26
N ARG A 297 28.91 -3.05 -3.45
CA ARG A 297 28.95 -4.26 -4.27
C ARG A 297 30.30 -4.40 -4.96
N VAL A 298 31.08 -5.42 -4.62
CA VAL A 298 32.44 -5.63 -5.16
C VAL A 298 32.50 -5.78 -6.68
N ASP A 299 31.43 -6.27 -7.30
CA ASP A 299 31.36 -6.48 -8.76
C ASP A 299 30.64 -5.33 -9.49
N SER A 300 30.27 -4.25 -8.79
CA SER A 300 29.57 -3.12 -9.39
C SER A 300 30.51 -2.17 -10.13
N PRO A 301 30.13 -1.64 -11.31
CA PRO A 301 30.89 -0.61 -12.00
C PRO A 301 30.97 0.72 -11.23
N THR A 302 30.12 0.90 -10.23
CA THR A 302 30.09 2.08 -9.36
C THR A 302 30.52 1.76 -7.92
N TYR A 303 31.24 0.64 -7.69
CA TYR A 303 31.74 0.29 -6.36
C TYR A 303 32.51 1.46 -5.71
N GLY A 304 32.17 1.76 -4.45
CA GLY A 304 32.74 2.88 -3.71
C GLY A 304 32.13 4.25 -4.04
N ALA A 305 31.08 4.31 -4.86
CA ALA A 305 30.28 5.51 -5.01
C ALA A 305 29.65 5.91 -3.66
N ASP A 306 29.59 7.21 -3.42
CA ASP A 306 29.01 7.86 -2.26
C ASP A 306 28.38 9.16 -2.76
N VAL A 307 27.05 9.15 -2.87
CA VAL A 307 26.28 10.21 -3.55
C VAL A 307 25.01 10.51 -2.77
N SER A 308 24.44 11.69 -3.02
CA SER A 308 23.20 12.11 -2.36
C SER A 308 22.27 12.81 -3.35
N PHE A 309 20.97 12.63 -3.14
CA PHE A 309 19.92 13.17 -3.98
C PHE A 309 18.79 13.74 -3.13
N THR A 310 18.15 14.78 -3.63
CA THR A 310 16.86 15.25 -3.11
C THR A 310 15.76 14.58 -3.91
N LEU A 311 14.77 14.04 -3.22
CA LEU A 311 13.58 13.44 -3.80
C LEU A 311 12.30 13.97 -3.14
N PHE A 312 11.18 13.78 -3.84
CA PHE A 312 9.86 14.24 -3.43
C PHE A 312 8.88 13.06 -3.44
N PRO A 313 7.95 12.97 -2.48
CA PRO A 313 6.91 11.94 -2.47
C PRO A 313 6.11 11.87 -3.78
N ASP A 314 6.05 10.67 -4.35
CA ASP A 314 5.33 10.38 -5.58
C ASP A 314 4.73 8.97 -5.52
N PRO A 315 3.38 8.82 -5.35
CA PRO A 315 2.72 7.54 -5.29
C PRO A 315 2.73 6.82 -6.65
N GLU A 316 3.08 7.51 -7.74
CA GLU A 316 3.00 6.97 -9.11
C GLU A 316 4.27 6.21 -9.54
N ARG A 317 5.28 6.15 -8.67
CA ARG A 317 6.55 5.44 -8.91
C ARG A 317 7.14 4.95 -7.61
N TYR A 318 8.05 3.98 -7.69
CA TYR A 318 8.85 3.53 -6.56
C TYR A 318 10.33 3.67 -6.87
N LEU A 319 11.11 3.96 -5.84
CA LEU A 319 12.56 3.93 -5.88
C LEU A 319 12.99 2.47 -5.78
N LEU A 320 13.74 2.00 -6.78
CA LEU A 320 14.38 0.70 -6.76
C LEU A 320 15.83 0.88 -6.26
N ILE A 321 16.16 0.20 -5.17
CA ILE A 321 17.53 0.12 -4.64
C ILE A 321 17.96 -1.36 -4.72
N PRO A 322 18.97 -1.71 -5.54
CA PRO A 322 19.44 -3.08 -5.64
C PRO A 322 20.10 -3.56 -4.34
N PRO A 323 20.09 -4.88 -4.05
CA PRO A 323 20.79 -5.40 -2.89
C PRO A 323 22.29 -5.08 -2.94
N GLY A 324 22.86 -4.76 -1.79
CA GLY A 324 24.25 -4.33 -1.62
C GLY A 324 24.48 -2.83 -1.87
N VAL A 325 23.47 -2.07 -2.28
CA VAL A 325 23.53 -0.61 -2.22
C VAL A 325 23.04 -0.19 -0.84
N GLY A 326 23.92 0.45 -0.05
CA GLY A 326 23.55 1.02 1.23
C GLY A 326 22.78 2.31 1.03
N HIS A 327 21.72 2.51 1.82
CA HIS A 327 20.92 3.71 1.74
C HIS A 327 20.58 4.27 3.13
N ALA A 328 20.50 5.59 3.22
CA ALA A 328 20.03 6.31 4.39
C ALA A 328 19.14 7.46 3.92
N PHE A 329 18.16 7.81 4.73
CA PHE A 329 17.22 8.88 4.42
C PHE A 329 17.20 9.91 5.54
N GLU A 330 17.06 11.17 5.15
CA GLU A 330 16.78 12.30 6.04
C GLU A 330 15.49 12.99 5.62
N HIS A 331 14.85 13.68 6.57
CA HIS A 331 13.63 14.46 6.37
C HIS A 331 12.41 13.62 5.96
N LEU A 332 12.24 12.46 6.60
CA LEU A 332 11.12 11.54 6.36
C LEU A 332 9.89 11.86 7.22
N GLU A 333 9.92 12.87 8.09
CA GLU A 333 8.72 13.27 8.83
C GLU A 333 7.55 13.57 7.90
N ASN A 334 6.34 13.15 8.29
CA ASN A 334 5.11 13.26 7.49
C ASN A 334 5.09 12.44 6.18
N VAL A 335 6.08 11.58 5.96
CA VAL A 335 6.15 10.66 4.82
C VAL A 335 5.82 9.24 5.28
N TYR A 336 5.14 8.50 4.42
CA TYR A 336 5.02 7.05 4.53
C TYR A 336 5.79 6.40 3.40
N THR A 337 6.48 5.30 3.71
CA THR A 337 7.16 4.49 2.70
C THR A 337 6.44 3.17 2.53
N ILE A 338 5.84 2.95 1.36
CA ILE A 338 5.17 1.69 1.00
C ILE A 338 6.20 0.78 0.36
N ASN A 339 6.47 -0.38 0.97
CA ASN A 339 7.48 -1.32 0.51
C ASN A 339 6.86 -2.62 -0.03
N ARG A 340 7.37 -3.05 -1.19
CA ARG A 340 7.08 -4.32 -1.86
C ARG A 340 8.38 -5.02 -2.24
N PRO A 341 9.24 -5.35 -1.27
CA PRO A 341 10.62 -5.73 -1.56
C PRO A 341 10.70 -7.05 -2.31
N ARG A 342 11.66 -7.17 -3.22
CA ARG A 342 11.95 -8.46 -3.87
C ARG A 342 13.13 -9.12 -3.19
N THR A 343 12.91 -10.32 -2.67
CA THR A 343 13.95 -11.13 -2.03
C THR A 343 14.81 -11.86 -3.08
N LEU A 344 16.13 -11.81 -2.86
CA LEU A 344 17.14 -12.61 -3.55
C LEU A 344 17.89 -13.48 -2.52
N LEU A 345 17.98 -14.76 -2.82
CA LEU A 345 18.58 -15.82 -2.02
C LEU A 345 20.04 -16.07 -2.45
N PRO A 346 20.88 -16.59 -1.53
CA PRO A 346 22.25 -16.99 -1.84
C PRO A 346 22.32 -18.08 -2.92
N GLU A 347 23.33 -18.02 -3.79
CA GLU A 347 23.53 -19.03 -4.85
C GLU A 347 23.94 -20.40 -4.28
N ASP A 348 24.61 -20.43 -3.14
CA ASP A 348 25.08 -21.64 -2.47
C ASP A 348 23.97 -22.39 -1.71
N GLY A 349 22.74 -21.86 -1.70
CA GLY A 349 21.61 -22.41 -0.96
C GLY A 349 21.72 -22.23 0.57
N GLY A 350 22.61 -21.35 1.03
CA GLY A 350 22.72 -21.01 2.45
C GLY A 350 21.42 -20.43 3.03
N GLU A 351 21.23 -20.58 4.34
CA GLU A 351 20.06 -20.00 5.01
C GLU A 351 20.03 -18.48 4.86
N TYR A 352 18.89 -17.97 4.39
CA TYR A 352 18.56 -16.55 4.39
C TYR A 352 17.43 -16.28 5.39
N LEU A 353 17.75 -15.53 6.43
CA LEU A 353 16.81 -15.12 7.48
C LEU A 353 16.43 -13.64 7.29
N PRO A 354 15.22 -13.34 6.80
CA PRO A 354 14.72 -11.97 6.71
C PRO A 354 14.74 -11.26 8.08
N GLY A 355 15.17 -10.00 8.09
CA GLY A 355 15.30 -9.19 9.32
C GLY A 355 16.65 -9.32 10.01
N ASN A 356 17.53 -10.22 9.54
CA ASN A 356 18.95 -10.28 9.89
C ASN A 356 19.85 -9.97 8.67
N ASP A 357 19.24 -9.57 7.56
CA ASP A 357 19.87 -9.29 6.27
C ASP A 357 20.31 -7.84 6.09
N VAL A 358 19.88 -6.96 7.01
CA VAL A 358 20.29 -5.56 7.08
C VAL A 358 21.63 -5.48 7.78
N ILE A 359 22.57 -4.74 7.21
CA ILE A 359 23.78 -4.30 7.87
C ILE A 359 23.62 -2.81 8.12
N ASP A 360 23.55 -2.42 9.40
CA ASP A 360 23.65 -1.02 9.81
C ASP A 360 25.10 -0.60 9.74
N TRP A 361 25.44 0.22 8.74
CA TRP A 361 26.78 0.76 8.54
C TRP A 361 26.81 2.25 8.86
N PRO A 362 27.53 2.72 9.91
CA PRO A 362 27.55 4.12 10.30
C PRO A 362 27.91 5.05 9.14
N VAL A 363 27.19 6.17 9.02
CA VAL A 363 27.33 7.08 7.86
C VAL A 363 28.74 7.66 7.70
N ASP A 364 29.45 7.85 8.81
CA ASP A 364 30.82 8.38 8.85
C ASP A 364 31.91 7.30 8.75
N GLN A 365 31.54 6.01 8.82
CA GLN A 365 32.53 4.94 8.88
C GLN A 365 33.18 4.71 7.51
N ARG A 366 34.52 4.77 7.47
CA ARG A 366 35.34 4.49 6.29
C ARG A 366 36.52 3.55 6.67
N PRO A 367 37.03 2.73 5.73
CA PRO A 367 36.55 2.53 4.35
C PRO A 367 35.19 1.82 4.29
N MET A 368 34.43 2.02 3.21
CA MET A 368 33.16 1.31 2.99
C MET A 368 33.37 -0.20 2.92
N PRO A 369 32.37 -1.02 3.31
CA PRO A 369 32.51 -2.46 3.28
C PRO A 369 32.51 -2.97 1.82
N SER A 370 33.24 -4.05 1.58
CA SER A 370 33.24 -4.78 0.31
C SER A 370 32.30 -5.97 0.43
N LEU A 371 31.11 -5.89 -0.14
CA LEU A 371 30.04 -6.88 0.02
C LEU A 371 29.64 -7.53 -1.31
N ARG A 372 29.12 -8.76 -1.22
CA ARG A 372 28.55 -9.50 -2.35
C ARG A 372 27.07 -9.71 -2.08
N ALA A 373 26.23 -9.21 -2.98
CA ALA A 373 24.78 -9.36 -2.92
C ALA A 373 24.35 -10.76 -3.37
N ASN A 374 23.20 -11.21 -2.86
CA ASN A 374 22.52 -12.39 -3.34
C ASN A 374 21.94 -12.15 -4.75
N ALA A 375 21.82 -13.22 -5.54
CA ALA A 375 21.45 -13.12 -6.95
C ALA A 375 20.25 -13.99 -7.36
N VAL A 376 19.83 -14.96 -6.54
CA VAL A 376 18.78 -15.92 -6.92
C VAL A 376 17.41 -15.41 -6.50
N PRO A 377 16.48 -15.07 -7.41
CA PRO A 377 15.15 -14.60 -7.00
C PRO A 377 14.42 -15.65 -6.15
N ALA A 378 13.82 -15.22 -5.03
CA ALA A 378 13.02 -16.09 -4.20
C ALA A 378 11.78 -16.62 -4.96
N SER A 379 11.39 -17.86 -4.66
CA SER A 379 10.22 -18.50 -5.29
C SER A 379 8.90 -18.02 -4.68
N ARG A 380 7.78 -18.40 -5.29
CA ARG A 380 6.44 -18.15 -4.76
C ARG A 380 6.26 -18.80 -3.39
N GLU A 381 6.67 -20.05 -3.27
CA GLU A 381 6.55 -20.87 -2.05
C GLU A 381 7.31 -20.23 -0.88
N TYR A 382 8.47 -19.63 -1.16
CA TYR A 382 9.22 -18.86 -0.17
C TYR A 382 8.38 -17.72 0.40
N TYR A 383 7.73 -16.92 -0.45
CA TYR A 383 6.91 -15.80 0.01
C TYR A 383 5.65 -16.28 0.75
N GLU A 384 5.04 -17.38 0.33
CA GLU A 384 3.89 -17.98 1.02
C GLU A 384 4.27 -18.43 2.43
N GLU A 385 5.45 -19.03 2.62
CA GLU A 385 6.00 -19.37 3.94
C GLU A 385 6.20 -18.12 4.81
N ARG A 386 6.79 -17.06 4.25
CA ARG A 386 6.99 -15.79 4.98
C ARG A 386 5.69 -15.13 5.38
N VAL A 387 4.67 -15.17 4.53
CA VAL A 387 3.32 -14.70 4.88
C VAL A 387 2.73 -15.53 6.01
N ALA A 388 2.86 -16.86 5.96
CA ALA A 388 2.40 -17.72 7.04
C ALA A 388 3.09 -17.41 8.38
N ASP A 389 4.38 -17.13 8.36
CA ASP A 389 5.13 -16.75 9.55
C ASP A 389 4.73 -15.38 10.09
N GLN A 390 4.51 -14.39 9.22
CA GLN A 390 3.97 -13.09 9.65
C GLN A 390 2.56 -13.22 10.25
N LYS A 391 1.69 -14.07 9.71
CA LYS A 391 0.36 -14.35 10.32
C LYS A 391 0.49 -14.92 11.73
N LYS A 392 1.42 -15.84 11.95
CA LYS A 392 1.71 -16.38 13.30
C LYS A 392 2.23 -15.29 14.24
N LEU A 393 3.14 -14.43 13.77
CA LEU A 393 3.69 -13.32 14.56
C LEU A 393 2.60 -12.31 14.97
N ARG A 394 1.69 -11.96 14.06
CA ARG A 394 0.57 -11.05 14.35
C ARG A 394 -0.40 -11.54 15.41
N ALA A 395 -0.46 -12.86 15.65
CA ALA A 395 -1.28 -13.43 16.71
C ALA A 395 -0.73 -13.14 18.12
N ILE A 396 0.47 -12.56 18.21
CA ILE A 396 1.15 -12.24 19.46
C ILE A 396 1.31 -10.71 19.54
N PRO A 397 1.04 -10.09 20.72
CA PRO A 397 1.35 -8.67 20.92
C PRO A 397 2.84 -8.37 20.65
N PRO A 398 3.18 -7.22 20.04
CA PRO A 398 4.57 -6.82 19.88
C PRO A 398 5.27 -6.75 21.25
N THR A 399 6.38 -7.46 21.41
CA THR A 399 7.17 -7.48 22.66
C THR A 399 8.50 -6.77 22.53
N HIS A 400 8.95 -6.52 21.30
CA HIS A 400 10.25 -5.94 20.96
C HIS A 400 10.10 -4.99 19.76
N SER A 401 10.96 -3.98 19.68
CA SER A 401 11.09 -3.09 18.52
C SER A 401 11.68 -3.84 17.31
N THR A 402 11.71 -3.18 16.16
CA THR A 402 12.54 -3.64 15.04
C THR A 402 14.00 -3.83 15.48
N PRO A 403 14.70 -4.86 14.97
CA PRO A 403 16.09 -5.13 15.33
C PRO A 403 17.03 -4.10 14.68
N SER A 404 18.06 -3.69 15.40
CA SER A 404 19.25 -3.03 14.83
C SER A 404 20.35 -4.08 14.66
N VAL A 405 20.97 -4.17 13.49
CA VAL A 405 21.94 -5.21 13.16
C VAL A 405 23.29 -4.59 12.81
N MET A 406 24.29 -4.81 13.65
CA MET A 406 25.63 -4.24 13.47
C MET A 406 26.68 -5.31 13.14
N MET A 407 27.70 -4.90 12.38
CA MET A 407 28.91 -5.68 12.14
C MET A 407 29.94 -5.36 13.21
N ILE A 408 30.44 -6.37 13.91
CA ILE A 408 31.57 -6.25 14.82
C ILE A 408 32.75 -7.08 14.35
N THR A 409 33.96 -6.67 14.71
CA THR A 409 35.15 -7.50 14.46
C THR A 409 35.37 -8.45 15.64
N GLY A 410 35.25 -9.75 15.38
CA GLY A 410 35.54 -10.79 16.37
C GLY A 410 37.03 -10.89 16.72
N GLU A 411 37.35 -11.61 17.79
CA GLU A 411 38.73 -11.74 18.31
C GLU A 411 39.72 -12.34 17.28
N ASN A 412 39.21 -13.08 16.30
CA ASN A 412 39.98 -13.67 15.20
C ASN A 412 40.08 -12.76 13.95
N GLY A 413 39.61 -11.51 14.02
CA GLY A 413 39.54 -10.57 12.88
C GLY A 413 38.39 -10.84 11.92
N GLN A 414 37.55 -11.85 12.18
CA GLN A 414 36.38 -12.13 11.36
C GLN A 414 35.25 -11.15 11.67
N GLN A 415 34.55 -10.70 10.63
CA GLN A 415 33.37 -9.86 10.78
C GLN A 415 32.17 -10.71 11.24
N ILE A 416 31.56 -10.36 12.37
CA ILE A 416 30.43 -11.06 13.01
C ILE A 416 29.21 -10.11 13.01
N ARG A 417 28.03 -10.64 12.65
CA ARG A 417 26.74 -9.93 12.69
C ARG A 417 26.07 -10.10 14.06
N ILE A 418 25.62 -9.01 14.66
CA ILE A 418 24.85 -9.02 15.92
C ILE A 418 23.55 -8.24 15.72
N ALA A 419 22.42 -8.88 15.99
CA ALA A 419 21.10 -8.25 16.04
C ALA A 419 20.72 -7.89 17.48
N LEU A 420 20.42 -6.62 17.74
CA LEU A 420 19.97 -6.08 19.02
C LEU A 420 18.48 -5.73 18.94
N ARG A 421 17.70 -6.08 19.97
CA ARG A 421 16.26 -5.78 20.04
C ARG A 421 15.94 -5.07 21.35
N LYS A 422 15.30 -3.91 21.28
CA LYS A 422 14.81 -3.21 22.46
C LYS A 422 13.48 -3.83 22.89
N LYS A 423 13.32 -4.12 24.18
CA LYS A 423 12.06 -4.61 24.73
C LYS A 423 11.04 -3.46 24.77
N VAL A 424 9.85 -3.69 24.24
CA VAL A 424 8.73 -2.72 24.33
C VAL A 424 8.09 -2.91 25.72
N PRO A 425 7.84 -1.84 26.50
CA PRO A 425 7.10 -1.93 27.75
C PRO A 425 5.74 -2.59 27.50
N ALA A 426 5.29 -3.49 28.37
CA ALA A 426 3.96 -4.09 28.23
C ALA A 426 2.91 -2.98 28.24
N ALA A 427 1.99 -2.99 27.28
CA ALA A 427 0.86 -2.07 27.26
C ALA A 427 0.09 -2.22 28.58
N SER A 428 0.04 -1.13 29.36
CA SER A 428 -0.68 -1.02 30.64
C SER A 428 -2.17 -0.80 30.43
#